data_AF-A0A7M2C0P3-F1
#
_entry.id   AF-A0A7M2C0P3-F1
#
_cell.length_a   1.000
_cell.length_b   1.000
_cell.length_c   1.000
_cell.angle_alpha   90.00
_cell.angle_beta   90.00
_cell.angle_gamma   90.00
#
_symmetry.space_group_name_H-M   'P 1'
#
loop_
_entity.id
_entity.type
_entity.pdbx_description
1 polymer ?
#
loop_
_entity_poly.entity_id
_entity_poly.type
_entity_poly.pdbx_seq_one_letter_code
_entity_poly.pdbx_strand_id
1 'polypeptide(L)'
;MTKRKPSDAHEPVEAPDHLPKPVADVWREIVASNDLVGKVDRVALETYCTLTARLREARGRIEDEGMVVTDTRGKVIPHPALAVERSTAEQIRVWGDRFAPLVKPTRKSGYIADATARTITEAKHLHGARFAGPVAALKTLAWMIDEAQRDSMEALQKAMTTTVPQYLKACAELQVTPASIPGVGVPAAVPAEGDAPADESKPEGASVTDFQARARARRSG
;
A
#
# COMPACT_ATOMS: atom_id res chain seq x y z
N MET A 1 10.04 -0.65 37.03
CA MET A 1 10.48 -0.29 35.67
C MET A 1 11.31 -1.44 35.10
N THR A 2 10.67 -2.42 34.48
CA THR A 2 11.32 -3.57 33.85
C THR A 2 11.84 -3.14 32.48
N LYS A 3 13.17 -3.09 32.31
CA LYS A 3 13.83 -2.85 31.03
C LYS A 3 13.38 -3.91 30.03
N ARG A 4 12.66 -3.51 28.97
CA ARG A 4 12.43 -4.35 27.80
C ARG A 4 13.78 -4.71 27.20
N LYS A 5 14.10 -6.01 27.21
CA LYS A 5 15.26 -6.59 26.53
C LYS A 5 15.10 -6.33 25.02
N PRO A 6 16.14 -5.88 24.30
CA PRO A 6 16.07 -5.71 22.86
C PRO A 6 15.79 -7.09 22.23
N SER A 7 14.77 -7.15 21.38
CA SER A 7 14.30 -8.36 20.72
C SER A 7 15.41 -8.98 19.88
N ASP A 8 15.48 -10.31 19.94
CA ASP A 8 16.43 -11.16 19.24
C ASP A 8 16.72 -10.68 17.81
N ALA A 9 17.98 -10.35 17.56
CA ALA A 9 18.52 -10.27 16.21
C ALA A 9 18.50 -11.70 15.64
N HIS A 10 17.37 -12.07 15.06
CA HIS A 10 17.20 -13.38 14.45
C HIS A 10 18.15 -13.51 13.26
N GLU A 11 19.03 -14.52 13.32
CA GLU A 11 19.97 -14.83 12.24
C GLU A 11 19.20 -15.05 10.92
N PRO A 12 19.75 -14.54 9.79
CA PRO A 12 19.18 -14.78 8.47
C PRO A 12 19.04 -16.28 8.22
N VAL A 13 17.89 -16.70 7.70
CA VAL A 13 17.59 -18.11 7.44
C VAL A 13 18.33 -18.53 6.16
N GLU A 14 19.57 -19.00 6.32
CA GLU A 14 20.36 -19.54 5.21
C GLU A 14 19.76 -20.84 4.65
N ALA A 15 19.96 -21.07 3.35
CA ALA A 15 19.51 -22.28 2.68
C ALA A 15 20.37 -23.47 3.12
N PRO A 16 19.77 -24.62 3.51
CA PRO A 16 20.53 -25.82 3.84
C PRO A 16 21.45 -26.30 2.71
N ASP A 17 22.67 -26.73 3.05
CA ASP A 17 23.70 -27.16 2.09
C ASP A 17 23.32 -28.40 1.27
N HIS A 18 22.41 -29.24 1.79
CA HIS A 18 21.95 -30.45 1.11
C HIS A 18 20.92 -30.19 0.01
N LEU A 19 20.42 -28.95 -0.11
CA LEU A 19 19.39 -28.64 -1.10
C LEU A 19 19.97 -28.60 -2.51
N PRO A 20 19.28 -29.20 -3.50
CA PRO A 20 19.64 -29.00 -4.89
C PRO A 20 19.65 -27.51 -5.23
N LYS A 21 20.62 -27.08 -6.06
CA LYS A 21 20.77 -25.69 -6.51
C LYS A 21 19.45 -24.99 -6.90
N PRO A 22 18.57 -25.57 -7.75
CA PRO A 22 17.31 -24.90 -8.12
C PRO A 22 16.36 -24.70 -6.93
N VAL A 23 16.43 -25.56 -5.92
CA VAL A 23 15.64 -25.43 -4.68
C VAL A 23 16.23 -24.36 -3.77
N ALA A 24 17.56 -24.31 -3.64
CA ALA A 24 18.26 -23.28 -2.88
C ALA A 24 18.07 -21.87 -3.49
N ASP A 25 17.97 -21.77 -4.81
CA ASP A 25 17.68 -20.50 -5.51
C ASP A 25 16.28 -19.99 -5.13
N VAL A 26 15.27 -20.87 -5.15
CA VAL A 26 13.90 -20.53 -4.71
C VAL A 26 13.88 -20.17 -3.22
N TRP A 27 14.61 -20.89 -2.38
CA TRP A 27 14.70 -20.58 -0.95
C TRP A 27 15.19 -19.16 -0.72
N ARG A 28 16.28 -18.77 -1.38
CA ARG A 28 16.84 -17.42 -1.28
C ARG A 28 15.87 -16.35 -1.79
N GLU A 29 15.16 -16.62 -2.88
CA GLU A 29 14.12 -15.72 -3.42
C GLU A 29 12.98 -15.50 -2.40
N ILE A 30 12.50 -16.58 -1.78
CA ILE A 30 11.41 -16.51 -0.80
C ILE A 30 11.87 -15.80 0.47
N VAL A 31 13.03 -16.16 1.02
CA VAL A 31 13.58 -15.53 2.22
C VAL A 31 13.91 -14.05 1.98
N ALA A 32 14.31 -13.66 0.76
CA ALA A 32 14.55 -12.26 0.42
C ALA A 32 13.26 -11.45 0.23
N SER A 33 12.22 -12.06 -0.35
CA SER A 33 10.93 -11.39 -0.63
C SER A 33 10.00 -11.32 0.58
N ASN A 34 10.15 -12.25 1.51
CA ASN A 34 9.31 -12.37 2.68
C ASN A 34 10.12 -12.08 3.95
N ASP A 35 9.58 -11.25 4.84
CA ASP A 35 10.13 -11.08 6.20
C ASP A 35 9.77 -12.31 7.07
N LEU A 36 10.29 -13.49 6.71
CA LEU A 36 10.02 -14.79 7.36
C LEU A 36 10.85 -15.02 8.63
N VAL A 37 11.55 -13.98 9.08
CA VAL A 37 12.51 -14.03 10.16
C VAL A 37 11.87 -14.60 11.44
N GLY A 38 12.32 -15.79 11.84
CA GLY A 38 11.98 -16.44 13.12
C GLY A 38 10.60 -17.06 13.24
N LYS A 39 9.73 -17.01 12.21
CA LYS A 39 8.32 -17.46 12.32
C LYS A 39 7.96 -18.69 11.49
N VAL A 40 8.90 -19.18 10.68
CA VAL A 40 8.61 -20.20 9.68
C VAL A 40 9.26 -21.53 10.04
N ASP A 41 8.46 -22.59 9.93
CA ASP A 41 8.92 -23.97 9.99
C ASP A 41 9.84 -24.28 8.80
N ARG A 42 11.11 -24.55 9.07
CA ARG A 42 12.15 -24.80 8.05
C ARG A 42 11.80 -25.97 7.15
N VAL A 43 11.19 -27.03 7.69
CA VAL A 43 10.81 -28.24 6.92
C VAL A 43 9.69 -27.92 5.93
N ALA A 44 8.72 -27.12 6.39
CA ALA A 44 7.66 -26.64 5.51
C ALA A 44 8.20 -25.75 4.39
N LEU A 45 9.16 -24.85 4.70
CA LEU A 45 9.80 -23.99 3.71
C LEU A 45 10.57 -24.83 2.68
N GLU A 46 11.32 -25.84 3.13
CA GLU A 46 12.07 -26.76 2.25
C GLU A 46 11.16 -27.49 1.27
N THR A 47 10.03 -27.99 1.79
CA THR A 47 9.02 -28.68 0.99
C THR A 47 8.42 -27.74 -0.06
N TYR A 48 8.07 -26.52 0.34
CA TYR A 48 7.52 -25.51 -0.57
C TYR A 48 8.51 -25.09 -1.67
N CYS A 49 9.78 -24.89 -1.31
CA CYS A 49 10.84 -24.57 -2.27
C CYS A 49 11.03 -25.70 -3.29
N THR A 50 10.98 -26.95 -2.81
CA THR A 50 11.10 -28.14 -3.66
C THR A 50 9.96 -28.25 -4.66
N LEU A 51 8.72 -28.03 -4.21
CA LEU A 51 7.54 -28.02 -5.09
C LEU A 51 7.65 -26.90 -6.13
N THR A 52 8.05 -25.70 -5.72
CA THR A 52 8.19 -24.56 -6.64
C THR A 52 9.28 -24.79 -7.68
N ALA A 53 10.42 -25.38 -7.31
CA ALA A 53 11.47 -25.75 -8.24
C ALA A 53 10.99 -26.79 -9.26
N ARG A 54 10.26 -27.83 -8.81
CA ARG A 54 9.65 -28.85 -9.69
C ARG A 54 8.62 -28.25 -10.64
N LEU A 55 7.82 -27.30 -10.18
CA LEU A 55 6.86 -26.60 -11.04
C LEU A 55 7.57 -25.81 -12.14
N ARG A 56 8.66 -25.09 -11.81
CA ARG A 56 9.48 -24.36 -12.79
C ARG A 56 10.10 -25.30 -13.82
N GLU A 57 10.65 -26.43 -13.38
CA GLU A 57 11.20 -27.46 -14.27
C GLU A 57 10.15 -28.04 -15.22
N ALA A 58 8.97 -28.41 -14.70
CA ALA A 58 7.88 -28.96 -15.50
C ALA A 58 7.42 -27.97 -16.58
N ARG A 59 7.32 -26.68 -16.24
CA ARG A 59 6.98 -25.62 -17.19
C ARG A 59 8.05 -25.40 -18.24
N GLY A 60 9.32 -25.42 -17.85
CA GLY A 60 10.44 -25.34 -18.81
C GLY A 60 10.38 -26.46 -19.85
N ARG A 61 10.13 -27.71 -19.42
CA ARG A 61 9.96 -28.82 -20.38
C ARG A 61 8.77 -28.64 -21.32
N ILE A 62 7.63 -28.14 -20.82
CA ILE A 62 6.45 -27.87 -21.66
C ILE A 62 6.75 -26.77 -22.68
N GLU A 63 7.54 -25.76 -22.30
CA GLU A 63 7.96 -24.67 -23.18
C GLU A 63 8.94 -25.16 -24.26
N ASP A 64 9.91 -26.00 -23.88
CA ASP A 64 10.93 -26.54 -24.79
C ASP A 64 10.39 -27.62 -25.75
N GLU A 65 9.59 -28.56 -25.24
CA GLU A 65 9.11 -29.74 -25.98
C GLU A 65 7.71 -29.56 -26.58
N GLY A 66 6.96 -28.56 -26.09
CA GLY A 66 5.56 -28.31 -26.45
C GLY A 66 4.55 -29.08 -25.58
N MET A 67 3.27 -28.74 -25.74
CA MET A 67 2.18 -29.32 -24.93
C MET A 67 1.85 -30.78 -25.28
N VAL A 68 2.29 -31.25 -26.44
CA VAL A 68 2.03 -32.60 -26.94
C VAL A 68 3.33 -33.24 -27.42
N VAL A 69 3.51 -34.52 -27.11
CA VAL A 69 4.68 -35.31 -27.52
C VAL A 69 4.18 -36.51 -28.32
N THR A 70 4.99 -36.93 -29.28
CA THR A 70 4.70 -38.10 -30.08
C THR A 70 5.33 -39.33 -29.42
N ASP A 71 4.50 -40.32 -29.10
CA ASP A 71 4.97 -41.61 -28.57
C ASP A 71 5.78 -42.36 -29.65
N THR A 72 6.57 -43.35 -29.23
CA THR A 72 7.34 -44.28 -30.06
C THR A 72 6.54 -44.91 -31.21
N ARG A 73 5.21 -44.98 -31.07
CA ARG A 73 4.26 -45.50 -32.07
C ARG A 73 3.69 -44.43 -33.02
N GLY A 74 4.18 -43.20 -32.97
CA GLY A 74 3.67 -42.09 -33.79
C GLY A 74 2.37 -41.47 -33.29
N LYS A 75 1.86 -41.88 -32.12
CA LYS A 75 0.62 -41.34 -31.55
C LYS A 75 0.90 -40.06 -30.76
N VAL A 76 0.15 -39.00 -31.02
CA VAL A 76 0.22 -37.75 -30.26
C VAL A 76 -0.45 -37.94 -28.89
N ILE A 77 0.29 -37.70 -27.82
CA ILE A 77 -0.18 -37.77 -26.43
C ILE A 77 0.14 -36.45 -25.70
N PRO A 78 -0.63 -36.08 -24.65
CA PRO A 78 -0.30 -34.90 -23.84
C PRO A 78 1.06 -35.09 -23.15
N HIS A 79 1.83 -34.01 -23.07
CA HIS A 79 3.16 -34.03 -22.45
C HIS A 79 3.06 -34.48 -20.98
N PRO A 80 3.87 -35.47 -20.51
CA PRO A 80 3.78 -36.00 -19.15
C PRO A 80 4.03 -34.93 -18.06
N ALA A 81 4.87 -33.94 -18.34
CA ALA A 81 5.08 -32.80 -17.43
C ALA A 81 3.82 -31.98 -17.14
N LEU A 82 2.76 -32.04 -17.96
CA LEU A 82 1.48 -31.38 -17.65
C LEU A 82 0.83 -31.98 -16.39
N ALA A 83 0.96 -33.30 -16.18
CA ALA A 83 0.46 -33.95 -14.97
C ALA A 83 1.27 -33.53 -13.73
N VAL A 84 2.59 -33.40 -13.90
CA VAL A 84 3.49 -32.89 -12.84
C VAL A 84 3.16 -31.44 -12.51
N GLU A 85 2.96 -30.59 -13.52
CA GLU A 85 2.61 -29.18 -13.33
C GLU A 85 1.30 -29.04 -12.53
N ARG A 86 0.24 -29.74 -12.95
CA ARG A 86 -1.07 -29.69 -12.28
C ARG A 86 -0.99 -30.14 -10.83
N SER A 87 -0.41 -31.31 -10.58
CA SER A 87 -0.31 -31.87 -9.22
C SER A 87 0.57 -31.01 -8.30
N THR A 88 1.64 -30.43 -8.83
CA THR A 88 2.53 -29.55 -8.06
C THR A 88 1.87 -28.19 -7.78
N ALA A 89 1.15 -27.63 -8.76
CA ALA A 89 0.41 -26.38 -8.59
C ALA A 89 -0.70 -26.50 -7.53
N GLU A 90 -1.40 -27.63 -7.47
CA GLU A 90 -2.39 -27.91 -6.42
C GLU A 90 -1.75 -27.96 -5.04
N GLN A 91 -0.62 -28.66 -4.88
CA GLN A 91 0.10 -28.69 -3.62
C GLN A 91 0.58 -27.29 -3.22
N ILE A 92 1.15 -26.52 -4.14
CA ILE A 92 1.59 -25.14 -3.88
C ILE A 92 0.43 -24.26 -3.41
N ARG A 93 -0.79 -24.42 -3.96
CA ARG A 93 -1.98 -23.68 -3.49
C ARG A 93 -2.32 -23.99 -2.05
N VAL A 94 -2.22 -25.26 -1.63
CA VAL A 94 -2.44 -25.67 -0.22
C VAL A 94 -1.44 -25.00 0.72
N TRP A 95 -0.20 -24.80 0.27
CA TRP A 95 0.83 -24.11 1.04
C TRP A 95 0.80 -22.57 0.88
N GLY A 96 0.01 -22.05 -0.06
CA GLY A 96 0.05 -20.67 -0.52
C GLY A 96 -0.17 -19.66 0.60
N ASP A 97 -1.13 -19.88 1.48
CA ASP A 97 -1.43 -18.95 2.58
C ASP A 97 -0.31 -18.86 3.63
N ARG A 98 0.52 -19.90 3.75
CA ARG A 98 1.59 -19.99 4.76
C ARG A 98 2.87 -19.28 4.34
N PHE A 99 3.10 -19.22 3.03
CA PHE A 99 4.30 -18.62 2.41
C PHE A 99 3.96 -17.48 1.45
N ALA A 100 2.71 -17.02 1.45
CA ALA A 100 2.34 -15.84 0.71
C ALA A 100 3.24 -14.70 1.18
N PRO A 101 3.80 -13.89 0.25
CA PRO A 101 4.43 -12.64 0.62
C PRO A 101 3.49 -11.95 1.60
N LEU A 102 4.01 -11.68 2.80
CA LEU A 102 3.40 -10.70 3.69
C LEU A 102 3.47 -9.39 2.92
N VAL A 103 2.52 -9.20 2.01
CA VAL A 103 2.21 -7.91 1.43
C VAL A 103 1.81 -7.13 2.66
N LYS A 104 2.76 -6.37 3.21
CA LYS A 104 2.47 -5.40 4.26
C LYS A 104 1.25 -4.69 3.72
N PRO A 105 0.08 -4.80 4.37
CA PRO A 105 -1.13 -4.23 3.81
C PRO A 105 -0.77 -2.80 3.54
N THR A 106 -0.68 -2.46 2.25
CA THR A 106 -0.39 -1.11 1.81
C THR A 106 -1.72 -0.46 2.06
N ARG A 107 -1.96 -0.13 3.33
CA ARG A 107 -3.12 0.61 3.76
C ARG A 107 -3.01 1.86 2.91
N LYS A 108 -3.92 2.01 1.94
CA LYS A 108 -4.04 3.27 1.24
C LYS A 108 -4.18 4.28 2.37
N SER A 109 -3.19 5.12 2.59
CA SER A 109 -3.35 6.23 3.51
C SER A 109 -4.28 7.22 2.80
N GLY A 110 -5.17 7.88 3.53
CA GLY A 110 -6.06 8.84 2.91
C GLY A 110 -5.37 10.18 2.75
N TYR A 111 -6.03 11.09 2.04
CA TYR A 111 -5.46 12.39 1.73
C TYR A 111 -5.12 13.18 3.01
N ILE A 112 -5.96 13.10 4.05
CA ILE A 112 -5.77 13.88 5.29
C ILE A 112 -4.58 13.34 6.09
N ALA A 113 -4.45 12.02 6.23
CA ALA A 113 -3.32 11.40 6.91
C ALA A 113 -1.99 11.69 6.20
N ASP A 114 -1.95 11.59 4.87
CA ASP A 114 -0.74 11.84 4.09
C ASP A 114 -0.32 13.31 4.11
N ALA A 115 -1.26 14.23 3.90
CA ALA A 115 -0.99 15.66 3.98
C ALA A 115 -0.50 16.04 5.39
N THR A 116 -1.13 15.51 6.44
CA THR A 116 -0.70 15.75 7.83
C THR A 116 0.70 15.19 8.11
N ALA A 117 0.99 13.97 7.66
CA ALA A 117 2.31 13.35 7.83
C ALA A 117 3.40 14.16 7.13
N ARG A 118 3.11 14.70 5.94
CA ARG A 118 4.01 15.59 5.20
C ARG A 118 4.28 16.88 5.98
N THR A 119 3.25 17.57 6.44
CA THR A 119 3.43 18.81 7.21
C THR A 119 4.22 18.59 8.50
N ILE A 120 3.99 17.49 9.22
CA ILE A 120 4.77 17.14 10.42
C ILE A 120 6.25 16.90 10.06
N THR A 121 6.52 16.27 8.92
CA THR A 121 7.89 15.97 8.49
C THR A 121 8.65 17.25 8.15
N GLU A 122 7.97 18.20 7.50
CA GLU A 122 8.52 19.52 7.15
C GLU A 122 8.68 20.44 8.38
N ALA A 123 7.86 20.27 9.42
CA ALA A 123 7.90 21.02 10.67
C ALA A 123 9.04 20.57 11.60
N LYS A 124 10.26 21.07 11.35
CA LYS A 124 11.48 20.74 12.11
C LYS A 124 11.37 20.96 13.63
N HIS A 125 10.54 21.90 14.09
CA HIS A 125 10.34 22.18 15.51
C HIS A 125 9.63 21.05 16.26
N LEU A 126 8.99 20.10 15.54
CA LEU A 126 8.22 18.99 16.12
C LEU A 126 9.03 17.69 16.26
N HIS A 127 10.31 17.66 15.87
CA HIS A 127 11.14 16.44 15.93
C HIS A 127 11.61 16.08 17.36
N GLY A 128 11.35 16.92 18.35
CA GLY A 128 11.71 16.66 19.74
C GLY A 128 10.84 15.59 20.42
N ALA A 129 11.42 14.81 21.33
CA ALA A 129 10.73 13.74 22.08
C ALA A 129 9.48 14.22 22.82
N ARG A 130 9.44 15.49 23.25
CA ARG A 130 8.27 16.10 23.92
C ARG A 130 7.02 16.14 23.04
N PHE A 131 7.18 16.15 21.72
CA PHE A 131 6.07 16.22 20.76
C PHE A 131 5.66 14.85 20.24
N ALA A 132 6.37 13.77 20.57
CA ALA A 132 6.08 12.43 20.06
C ALA A 132 4.63 11.98 20.35
N GLY A 133 4.15 12.23 21.57
CA GLY A 133 2.78 11.92 21.97
C GLY A 133 1.73 12.73 21.18
N PRO A 134 1.78 14.08 21.22
CA PRO A 134 0.88 14.94 20.44
C PRO A 134 0.90 14.65 18.93
N VAL A 135 2.08 14.43 18.35
CA VAL A 135 2.23 14.08 16.92
C VAL A 135 1.56 12.75 16.60
N ALA A 136 1.70 11.73 17.46
CA ALA A 136 1.02 10.45 17.29
C ALA A 136 -0.51 10.58 17.41
N ALA A 137 -1.00 11.42 18.33
CA ALA A 137 -2.42 11.71 18.47
C ALA A 137 -2.97 12.41 17.22
N LEU A 138 -2.25 13.41 16.69
CA LEU A 138 -2.65 14.12 15.48
C LEU A 138 -2.74 13.17 14.27
N LYS A 139 -1.75 12.30 14.09
CA LYS A 139 -1.76 11.28 13.02
C LYS A 139 -2.94 10.32 13.16
N THR A 140 -3.28 9.92 14.39
CA THR A 140 -4.44 9.06 14.67
C THR A 140 -5.75 9.76 14.28
N LEU A 141 -5.92 11.03 14.65
CA LEU A 141 -7.11 11.81 14.30
C LEU A 141 -7.25 11.98 12.79
N ALA A 142 -6.15 12.29 12.09
CA ALA A 142 -6.12 12.39 10.63
C ALA A 142 -6.55 11.07 9.96
N TRP A 143 -6.05 9.94 10.46
CA TRP A 143 -6.42 8.62 9.98
C TRP A 143 -7.91 8.30 10.23
N MET A 144 -8.45 8.62 11.41
CA MET A 144 -9.87 8.40 11.71
C MET A 144 -10.80 9.18 10.76
N ILE A 145 -10.39 10.37 10.33
CA ILE A 145 -11.15 11.17 9.35
C ILE A 145 -11.15 10.47 7.99
N ASP A 146 -10.00 10.00 7.52
CA ASP A 146 -9.90 9.26 6.26
C ASP A 146 -10.69 7.94 6.28
N GLU A 147 -10.69 7.25 7.42
CA GLU A 147 -11.47 6.01 7.59
C GLU A 147 -12.97 6.30 7.53
N ALA A 148 -13.42 7.37 8.19
CA ALA A 148 -14.81 7.81 8.10
C ALA A 148 -15.22 8.22 6.67
N GLN A 149 -14.33 8.86 5.91
CA GLN A 149 -14.57 9.18 4.49
C GLN A 149 -14.75 7.94 3.60
N ARG A 150 -14.06 6.84 3.93
CA ARG A 150 -14.14 5.58 3.16
C ARG A 150 -15.37 4.76 3.50
N ASP A 151 -15.77 4.81 4.77
CA ASP A 151 -16.87 4.00 5.27
C ASP A 151 -18.20 4.50 4.70
N SER A 152 -18.56 5.76 4.98
CA SER A 152 -19.83 6.33 4.48
C SER A 152 -19.92 7.85 4.68
N MET A 153 -20.86 8.49 3.98
CA MET A 153 -21.19 9.90 4.21
C MET A 153 -21.74 10.15 5.63
N GLU A 154 -22.45 9.19 6.21
CA GLU A 154 -22.97 9.30 7.58
C GLU A 154 -21.82 9.23 8.61
N ALA A 155 -20.89 8.29 8.43
CA ALA A 155 -19.68 8.21 9.26
C ALA A 155 -18.86 9.49 9.18
N LEU A 156 -18.74 10.07 7.98
CA LEU A 156 -18.09 11.36 7.78
C LEU A 156 -18.82 12.49 8.53
N GLN A 157 -20.14 12.61 8.42
CA GLN A 157 -20.92 13.61 9.16
C GLN A 157 -20.75 13.48 10.68
N LYS A 158 -20.70 12.25 11.18
CA LYS A 158 -20.39 11.99 12.60
C LYS A 158 -18.95 12.43 12.95
N ALA A 159 -17.97 12.14 12.11
CA ALA A 159 -16.59 12.58 12.30
C ALA A 159 -16.46 14.11 12.27
N MET A 160 -17.25 14.81 11.44
CA MET A 160 -17.27 16.27 11.35
C MET A 160 -17.64 16.95 12.68
N THR A 161 -18.49 16.32 13.49
CA THR A 161 -18.91 16.87 14.80
C THR A 161 -18.05 16.40 15.97
N THR A 162 -17.29 15.32 15.81
CA THR A 162 -16.53 14.69 16.91
C THR A 162 -15.02 14.76 16.70
N THR A 163 -14.52 14.15 15.62
CA THR A 163 -13.09 13.98 15.35
C THR A 163 -12.44 15.21 14.71
N VAL A 164 -13.13 15.86 13.76
CA VAL A 164 -12.58 17.01 13.02
C VAL A 164 -12.27 18.20 13.94
N PRO A 165 -13.12 18.60 14.90
CA PRO A 165 -12.77 19.68 15.82
C PRO A 165 -11.53 19.38 16.67
N GLN A 166 -11.36 18.13 17.10
CA GLN A 166 -10.18 17.70 17.85
C GLN A 166 -8.91 17.72 16.98
N TYR A 167 -9.01 17.31 15.72
CA TYR A 167 -7.94 17.40 14.74
C TYR A 167 -7.50 18.86 14.52
N LEU A 168 -8.45 19.76 14.28
CA LEU A 168 -8.17 21.18 14.08
C LEU A 168 -7.53 21.83 15.32
N LYS A 169 -8.00 21.48 16.51
CA LYS A 169 -7.39 21.93 17.77
C LYS A 169 -5.94 21.44 17.90
N ALA A 170 -5.69 20.17 17.63
CA ALA A 170 -4.34 19.60 17.69
C ALA A 170 -3.40 20.22 16.64
N CYS A 171 -3.89 20.52 15.44
CA CYS A 171 -3.14 21.27 14.43
C CYS A 171 -2.75 22.66 14.94
N ALA A 172 -3.68 23.39 15.56
CA ALA A 172 -3.41 24.71 16.13
C ALA A 172 -2.38 24.66 17.27
N GLU A 173 -2.49 23.70 18.19
CA GLU A 173 -1.55 23.51 19.31
C GLU A 173 -0.13 23.17 18.84
N LEU A 174 0.00 22.40 17.75
CA LEU A 174 1.28 22.03 17.16
C LEU A 174 1.80 23.04 16.13
N GLN A 175 1.02 24.10 15.86
CA GLN A 175 1.32 25.11 14.84
C GLN A 175 1.53 24.47 13.45
N VAL A 176 0.68 23.50 13.12
CA VAL A 176 0.68 22.77 11.85
C VAL A 176 -0.50 23.26 11.02
N THR A 177 -0.28 23.50 9.73
CA THR A 177 -1.37 23.86 8.81
C THR A 177 -2.24 22.62 8.57
N PRO A 178 -3.55 22.65 8.87
CA PRO A 178 -4.42 21.51 8.63
C PRO A 178 -4.52 21.22 7.14
N ALA A 179 -4.60 19.93 6.78
CA ALA A 179 -4.93 19.54 5.42
C ALA A 179 -6.30 20.12 5.05
N SER A 180 -6.43 20.72 3.87
CA SER A 180 -7.69 21.30 3.42
C SER A 180 -8.76 20.21 3.37
N ILE A 181 -9.73 20.25 4.28
CA ILE A 181 -10.87 19.34 4.27
C ILE A 181 -11.84 19.85 3.19
N PRO A 182 -12.09 19.11 2.10
CA PRO A 182 -13.09 19.52 1.12
C PRO A 182 -14.46 19.59 1.81
N GLY A 183 -15.04 20.79 1.87
CA GLY A 183 -16.35 21.06 2.48
C GLY A 183 -16.36 21.99 3.69
N VAL A 184 -15.21 22.30 4.29
CA VAL A 184 -15.09 23.36 5.32
C VAL A 184 -14.42 24.57 4.70
N GLY A 185 -15.23 25.49 4.17
CA GLY A 185 -14.75 26.83 3.85
C GLY A 185 -14.25 27.49 5.12
N VAL A 186 -12.92 27.60 5.27
CA VAL A 186 -12.34 28.51 6.25
C VAL A 186 -12.81 29.91 5.84
N PRO A 187 -13.45 30.70 6.73
CA PRO A 187 -13.68 32.10 6.42
C PRO A 187 -12.31 32.73 6.21
N ALA A 188 -12.05 33.21 4.99
CA ALA A 188 -10.85 33.95 4.68
C ALA A 188 -10.67 35.02 5.76
N ALA A 189 -9.51 35.01 6.43
CA ALA A 189 -9.13 36.07 7.33
C ALA A 189 -9.29 37.40 6.57
N VAL A 190 -10.19 38.23 7.05
CA VAL A 190 -10.40 39.59 6.53
C VAL A 190 -9.07 40.32 6.71
N PRO A 191 -8.39 40.76 5.62
CA PRO A 191 -7.26 41.63 5.78
C PRO A 191 -7.77 43.01 6.23
N ALA A 192 -7.06 43.59 7.19
CA ALA A 192 -7.31 44.90 7.75
C ALA A 192 -7.41 45.98 6.65
N GLU A 193 -8.38 46.88 6.81
CA GLU A 193 -8.50 48.13 6.07
C GLU A 193 -7.17 48.89 6.06
N GLY A 194 -6.67 49.15 4.85
CA GLY A 194 -5.52 50.00 4.59
C GLY A 194 -5.59 50.48 3.14
N ASP A 195 -5.82 51.77 2.98
CA ASP A 195 -5.97 52.51 1.73
C ASP A 195 -4.98 52.13 0.62
N ALA A 196 -5.51 51.89 -0.58
CA ALA A 196 -4.78 52.07 -1.83
C ALA A 196 -5.73 52.60 -2.92
N PRO A 197 -5.27 53.51 -3.80
CA PRO A 197 -6.09 54.08 -4.86
C PRO A 197 -6.26 53.09 -6.03
N ALA A 198 -7.34 53.32 -6.78
CA ALA A 198 -7.79 52.54 -7.92
C ALA A 198 -6.70 52.30 -8.97
N ASP A 199 -6.58 51.04 -9.40
CA ASP A 199 -6.12 50.70 -10.75
C ASP A 199 -6.87 49.45 -11.24
N GLU A 200 -7.35 49.56 -12.48
CA GLU A 200 -8.25 48.65 -13.17
C GLU A 200 -7.46 47.51 -13.80
N SER A 201 -7.81 46.26 -13.48
CA SER A 201 -7.78 45.14 -14.44
C SER A 201 -8.23 43.85 -13.77
N LYS A 202 -9.53 43.58 -13.87
CA LYS A 202 -10.18 42.34 -13.46
C LYS A 202 -10.14 41.38 -14.67
N PRO A 203 -9.53 40.19 -14.61
CA PRO A 203 -9.87 39.13 -15.55
C PRO A 203 -11.17 38.50 -15.10
N GLU A 204 -12.23 38.67 -15.90
CA GLU A 204 -13.52 38.01 -15.71
C GLU A 204 -13.35 36.49 -15.63
N GLY A 205 -13.77 35.91 -14.51
CA GLY A 205 -13.83 34.46 -14.34
C GLY A 205 -14.88 33.86 -15.26
N ALA A 206 -14.45 32.91 -16.10
CA ALA A 206 -15.33 32.13 -16.95
C ALA A 206 -16.45 31.48 -16.11
N SER A 207 -17.70 31.81 -16.43
CA SER A 207 -18.86 31.25 -15.76
C SER A 207 -19.14 29.84 -16.31
N VAL A 208 -19.76 28.98 -15.49
CA VAL A 208 -20.15 27.61 -15.85
C VAL A 208 -21.01 27.55 -17.14
N THR A 209 -21.67 28.66 -17.47
CA THR A 209 -22.45 28.87 -18.69
C THR A 209 -21.61 28.78 -19.97
N ASP A 210 -20.34 29.22 -19.94
CA ASP A 210 -19.44 29.21 -21.11
C ASP A 210 -19.01 27.80 -21.50
N PHE A 211 -18.89 26.89 -20.53
CA PHE A 211 -18.56 25.49 -20.79
C PHE A 211 -19.70 24.74 -21.49
N GLN A 212 -20.95 25.04 -21.13
CA GLN A 212 -22.13 24.43 -21.76
C GLN A 212 -22.36 24.94 -23.19
N ALA A 213 -22.08 26.22 -23.44
CA ALA A 213 -22.14 26.80 -24.79
C ALA A 213 -21.09 26.16 -25.72
N ARG A 214 -19.85 25.97 -25.25
CA ARG A 214 -18.77 25.31 -26.00
C ARG A 214 -19.04 23.83 -26.28
N ALA A 215 -19.71 23.13 -25.36
CA ALA A 215 -20.07 21.72 -25.53
C ALA A 215 -21.19 21.52 -26.55
N ARG A 216 -22.14 22.45 -26.67
CA ARG A 216 -23.21 22.40 -27.69
C ARG A 216 -22.67 22.67 -29.09
N ALA A 217 -21.76 23.63 -29.25
CA ALA A 217 -21.16 23.95 -30.55
C ALA A 217 -20.38 22.77 -31.19
N ARG A 218 -19.85 21.85 -30.38
CA ARG A 218 -19.13 20.65 -30.86
C ARG A 218 -20.03 19.49 -31.31
N ARG A 219 -21.34 19.53 -31.00
CA ARG A 219 -22.28 18.46 -31.41
C ARG A 219 -23.08 18.80 -32.66
N SER A 220 -23.00 20.04 -33.12
CA SER A 220 -23.78 20.57 -34.24
C SER A 220 -22.97 20.82 -35.51
N GLY A 221 -21.70 20.38 -35.56
CA GLY A 221 -20.85 20.36 -36.75
C GLY A 221 -20.30 18.96 -36.95
#